data_AF-A0A2G2MM82-F1
#
_entry.id   AF-A0A2G2MM82-F1
#
_cell.length_a   1.000
_cell.length_b   1.000
_cell.length_c   1.000
_cell.angle_alpha   90.00
_cell.angle_beta   90.00
_cell.angle_gamma   90.00
#
_symmetry.space_group_name_H-M   'P 1'
#
loop_
_entity.id
_entity.type
_entity.pdbx_description
1 polymer ?
#
loop_
_entity_poly.entity_id
_entity_poly.type
_entity_poly.pdbx_seq_one_letter_code
_entity_poly.pdbx_strand_id
1 'polypeptide(L)'
;MRSEENSRGNFFSSISSSVEFLYNRVFDERSENTDQSDTYADLVHKAHEEWKHAENLFHNISDPDLIDYAVYNLDAAKSRYIYLLKKVREERE
;
A
#
# COMPACT_ATOMS: atom_id res chain seq x y z
N MET A 1 16.63 -26.44 -7.62
CA MET A 1 16.60 -25.10 -6.98
C MET A 1 15.34 -24.37 -7.45
N ARG A 2 14.15 -24.72 -6.93
CA ARG A 2 12.87 -24.17 -7.43
C ARG A 2 11.80 -24.06 -6.33
N SER A 3 12.23 -23.86 -5.09
CA SER A 3 11.37 -23.96 -3.90
C SER A 3 11.29 -22.68 -3.07
N GLU A 4 12.08 -21.63 -3.38
CA GLU A 4 12.11 -20.40 -2.56
C GLU A 4 11.20 -19.29 -3.07
N GLU A 5 10.68 -19.39 -4.29
CA GLU A 5 9.87 -18.35 -4.92
C GLU A 5 8.39 -18.38 -4.46
N ASN A 6 7.92 -19.51 -3.93
CA ASN A 6 6.51 -19.72 -3.58
C ASN A 6 6.13 -19.26 -2.16
N SER A 7 7.11 -19.05 -1.26
CA SER A 7 6.84 -18.53 0.10
C SER A 7 6.64 -17.02 0.12
N ARG A 8 7.28 -16.28 -0.80
CA ARG A 8 7.11 -14.83 -0.89
C ARG A 8 5.70 -14.48 -1.39
N GLY A 9 5.23 -15.11 -2.46
CA GLY A 9 3.89 -14.87 -3.02
C GLY A 9 2.73 -15.09 -2.03
N ASN A 10 2.81 -16.13 -1.19
CA ASN A 10 1.78 -16.46 -0.20
C ASN A 10 1.78 -15.51 1.02
N PHE A 11 2.92 -14.91 1.35
CA PHE A 11 3.02 -13.91 2.41
C PHE A 11 2.54 -12.53 1.93
N PHE A 12 2.90 -12.15 0.69
CA PHE A 12 2.45 -10.91 0.07
C PHE A 12 0.92 -10.86 -0.10
N SER A 13 0.28 -11.98 -0.45
CA SER A 13 -1.18 -12.04 -0.59
C SER A 13 -1.91 -11.87 0.75
N SER A 14 -1.45 -12.55 1.81
CA SER A 14 -2.08 -12.48 3.14
C SER A 14 -2.02 -11.08 3.75
N ILE A 15 -0.87 -10.39 3.64
CA ILE A 15 -0.74 -9.00 4.11
C ILE A 15 -1.57 -8.06 3.24
N SER A 16 -1.56 -8.26 1.92
CA SER A 16 -2.36 -7.45 0.99
C SER A 16 -3.86 -7.51 1.35
N SER A 17 -4.41 -8.68 1.64
CA SER A 17 -5.84 -8.80 2.02
C SER A 17 -6.19 -8.10 3.34
N SER A 18 -5.35 -8.23 4.37
CA SER A 18 -5.59 -7.54 5.66
C SER A 18 -5.46 -6.03 5.53
N VAL A 19 -4.55 -5.56 4.69
CA VAL A 19 -4.32 -4.14 4.44
C VAL A 19 -5.44 -3.54 3.58
N GLU A 20 -5.94 -4.27 2.59
CA GLU A 20 -7.10 -3.85 1.78
C GLU A 20 -8.39 -3.79 2.63
N PHE A 21 -8.55 -4.69 3.59
CA PHE A 21 -9.64 -4.61 4.57
C PHE A 21 -9.58 -3.31 5.39
N LEU A 22 -8.38 -2.89 5.81
CA LEU A 22 -8.19 -1.62 6.53
C LEU A 22 -8.48 -0.40 5.65
N TYR A 23 -8.09 -0.45 4.38
CA TYR A 23 -8.45 0.58 3.40
C TYR A 23 -9.96 0.80 3.35
N ASN A 24 -10.70 -0.28 3.09
CA ASN A 24 -12.15 -0.21 2.92
C ASN A 24 -12.83 0.32 4.19
N ARG A 25 -12.35 -0.08 5.37
CA ARG A 25 -12.88 0.42 6.65
C ARG A 25 -12.64 1.92 6.85
N VAL A 26 -11.46 2.42 6.51
CA VAL A 26 -11.16 3.87 6.60
C VAL A 26 -12.00 4.66 5.60
N PHE A 27 -12.23 4.10 4.41
CA PHE A 27 -12.95 4.78 3.33
C PHE A 27 -14.48 4.81 3.54
N ASP A 28 -15.06 3.76 4.13
CA ASP A 28 -16.51 3.63 4.37
C ASP A 28 -17.03 4.64 5.41
N GLU A 29 -16.18 5.05 6.35
CA GLU A 29 -16.53 6.03 7.39
C GLU A 29 -16.51 7.50 6.92
N ARG A 30 -16.14 7.76 5.64
CA ARG A 30 -16.02 9.11 5.06
C ARG A 30 -17.36 9.83 4.84
N SER A 31 -18.50 9.20 5.12
CA SER A 31 -19.81 9.80 4.81
C SER A 31 -20.31 10.86 5.81
N GLU A 32 -19.67 11.10 6.96
CA GLU A 32 -20.29 11.95 8.01
C GLU A 32 -19.45 13.00 8.77
N ASN A 33 -18.12 13.18 8.59
CA ASN A 33 -17.36 14.17 9.40
C ASN A 33 -16.28 14.96 8.64
N THR A 34 -16.38 16.30 8.67
CA THR A 34 -15.50 17.24 7.96
C THR A 34 -14.69 18.09 8.95
N ASP A 35 -13.36 17.89 9.01
CA ASP A 35 -12.37 19.00 9.15
C ASP A 35 -10.91 18.54 9.22
N GLN A 36 -10.58 17.40 9.85
CA GLN A 36 -9.18 16.93 9.98
C GLN A 36 -8.95 15.47 9.56
N SER A 37 -9.94 14.60 9.82
CA SER A 37 -9.98 13.20 9.34
C SER A 37 -9.83 13.09 7.81
N ASP A 38 -10.37 14.07 7.07
CA ASP A 38 -10.33 14.08 5.61
C ASP A 38 -8.91 14.16 5.05
N THR A 39 -7.98 14.84 5.74
CA THR A 39 -6.61 14.98 5.24
C THR A 39 -5.87 13.65 5.29
N TYR A 40 -5.98 12.90 6.39
CA TYR A 40 -5.28 11.62 6.51
C TYR A 40 -5.93 10.50 5.69
N ALA A 41 -7.26 10.46 5.61
CA ALA A 41 -7.94 9.55 4.71
C ALA A 41 -7.51 9.78 3.25
N ASP A 42 -7.39 11.04 2.83
CA ASP A 42 -6.89 11.39 1.49
C ASP A 42 -5.44 11.00 1.27
N LEU A 43 -4.58 11.15 2.29
CA LEU A 43 -3.19 10.72 2.22
C LEU A 43 -3.08 9.20 2.12
N VAL A 44 -3.91 8.45 2.87
CA VAL A 44 -3.99 6.99 2.79
C VAL A 44 -4.43 6.55 1.39
N HIS A 45 -5.46 7.18 0.84
CA HIS A 45 -5.93 6.89 -0.51
C HIS A 45 -4.86 7.16 -1.57
N LYS A 46 -4.20 8.32 -1.52
CA LYS A 46 -3.10 8.65 -2.43
C LYS A 46 -1.95 7.64 -2.33
N ALA A 47 -1.57 7.25 -1.11
CA ALA A 47 -0.50 6.28 -0.92
C ALA A 47 -0.87 4.87 -1.43
N HIS A 48 -2.14 4.49 -1.36
CA HIS A 48 -2.63 3.23 -1.94
C HIS A 48 -2.57 3.25 -3.47
N GLU A 49 -3.01 4.33 -4.11
CA GLU A 49 -2.91 4.51 -5.56
C GLU A 49 -1.45 4.54 -6.03
N GLU A 50 -0.56 5.23 -5.30
CA GLU A 50 0.88 5.21 -5.55
C GLU A 50 1.47 3.79 -5.45
N TRP A 51 1.03 3.00 -4.46
CA TRP A 51 1.47 1.60 -4.33
C TRP A 51 1.01 0.76 -5.53
N LYS A 52 -0.26 0.86 -5.95
CA LYS A 52 -0.76 0.17 -7.14
C LYS A 52 0.01 0.56 -8.41
N HIS A 53 0.33 1.85 -8.56
CA HIS A 53 1.16 2.32 -9.67
C HIS A 53 2.57 1.72 -9.62
N ALA A 54 3.18 1.61 -8.44
CA ALA A 54 4.49 1.01 -8.27
C ALA A 54 4.47 -0.51 -8.56
N GLU A 55 3.41 -1.22 -8.15
CA GLU A 55 3.20 -2.63 -8.53
C GLU A 55 3.09 -2.80 -10.04
N ASN A 56 2.28 -1.96 -10.69
CA ASN A 56 2.16 -1.96 -12.14
C ASN A 56 3.50 -1.65 -12.82
N LEU A 57 4.27 -0.69 -12.33
CA LEU A 57 5.60 -0.38 -12.84
C LEU A 57 6.51 -1.61 -12.73
N PHE A 58 6.60 -2.21 -11.54
CA PHE A 58 7.44 -3.39 -11.30
C PHE A 58 7.07 -4.57 -12.21
N HIS A 59 5.77 -4.81 -12.46
CA HIS A 59 5.34 -5.90 -13.34
C HIS A 59 5.58 -5.64 -14.83
N ASN A 60 5.59 -4.38 -15.27
CA ASN A 60 5.70 -4.03 -16.70
C ASN A 60 7.11 -3.59 -17.10
N ILE A 61 7.99 -3.28 -16.14
CA ILE A 61 9.34 -2.82 -16.46
C ILE A 61 10.14 -3.97 -17.07
N SER A 62 10.70 -3.72 -18.25
CA SER A 62 11.51 -4.69 -19.00
C SER A 62 12.98 -4.29 -19.06
N ASP A 63 13.31 -3.06 -18.65
CA ASP A 63 14.66 -2.53 -18.63
C ASP A 63 15.41 -3.03 -17.38
N PRO A 64 16.47 -3.85 -17.53
CA PRO A 64 17.25 -4.36 -16.41
C PRO A 64 17.90 -3.24 -15.58
N ASP A 65 18.22 -2.09 -16.17
CA ASP A 65 18.86 -0.99 -15.45
C ASP A 65 17.87 -0.24 -14.54
N LEU A 66 16.56 -0.48 -14.72
CA LEU A 66 15.50 0.16 -13.94
C LEU A 66 14.83 -0.79 -12.94
N ILE A 67 15.21 -2.08 -12.90
CA ILE A 67 14.59 -3.05 -12.00
C ILE A 67 14.78 -2.67 -10.54
N ASP A 68 15.98 -2.24 -10.17
CA ASP A 68 16.30 -1.82 -8.80
C ASP A 68 15.49 -0.59 -8.39
N TYR A 69 15.30 0.34 -9.33
CA TYR A 69 14.40 1.49 -9.13
C TYR A 69 12.96 1.04 -8.89
N ALA A 70 12.45 0.11 -9.70
CA ALA A 70 11.08 -0.38 -9.57
C ALA A 70 10.86 -1.12 -8.24
N VAL A 71 11.82 -1.93 -7.80
CA VAL A 71 11.80 -2.60 -6.48
C VAL A 71 11.79 -1.57 -5.36
N TYR A 72 12.72 -0.60 -5.40
CA TYR A 72 12.79 0.46 -4.39
C TYR A 72 11.50 1.27 -4.32
N ASN A 73 10.95 1.67 -5.47
CA ASN A 73 9.72 2.45 -5.55
C ASN A 73 8.52 1.68 -4.98
N LEU A 74 8.41 0.39 -5.28
CA LEU A 74 7.39 -0.49 -4.73
C LEU A 74 7.47 -0.58 -3.20
N ASP A 75 8.66 -0.82 -2.66
CA ASP A 75 8.88 -0.94 -1.22
C ASP A 75 8.62 0.40 -0.50
N ALA A 76 9.03 1.52 -1.09
CA ALA A 76 8.82 2.85 -0.55
C ALA A 76 7.33 3.22 -0.50
N ALA A 77 6.59 3.04 -1.60
CA ALA A 77 5.16 3.34 -1.69
C ALA A 77 4.35 2.49 -0.69
N LYS A 78 4.64 1.19 -0.61
CA LYS A 78 4.01 0.29 0.37
C LYS A 78 4.29 0.70 1.81
N SER A 79 5.56 1.04 2.11
CA SER A 79 5.95 1.47 3.45
C SER A 79 5.22 2.74 3.87
N ARG A 80 5.09 3.71 2.96
CA ARG A 80 4.34 4.95 3.19
C ARG A 80 2.87 4.67 3.49
N TYR A 81 2.23 3.82 2.70
CA TYR A 81 0.84 3.45 2.88
C TYR A 81 0.58 2.77 4.24
N ILE A 82 1.40 1.78 4.61
CA ILE A 82 1.31 1.11 5.92
C ILE A 82 1.50 2.10 7.08
N TYR A 83 2.46 3.02 6.95
CA TYR A 83 2.69 4.06 7.96
C TYR A 83 1.46 4.95 8.14
N LEU A 84 0.83 5.40 7.06
CA LEU A 84 -0.35 6.25 7.12
C LEU A 84 -1.57 5.52 7.73
N LEU A 85 -1.76 4.23 7.42
CA LEU A 85 -2.79 3.43 8.08
C LEU A 85 -2.59 3.33 9.60
N LYS A 86 -1.33 3.17 10.05
CA LYS A 86 -1.02 3.18 11.49
C LYS A 86 -1.34 4.53 12.12
N LYS A 87 -1.01 5.63 11.44
CA LYS A 87 -1.30 7.00 11.91
C LYS A 87 -2.80 7.25 12.05
N VAL A 88 -3.60 6.87 11.06
CA VAL A 88 -5.07 6.97 11.14
C VAL A 88 -5.62 6.18 12.33
N ARG A 89 -5.03 5.04 12.69
CA ARG A 89 -5.45 4.28 13.87
C ARG A 89 -5.05 4.97 15.18
N GLU A 90 -3.82 5.47 15.27
CA GLU A 90 -3.33 6.21 16.43
C GLU A 90 -4.13 7.48 16.71
N GLU A 91 -4.63 8.17 15.68
CA GLU A 91 -5.48 9.36 15.85
C GLU A 91 -6.90 9.06 16.32
N ARG A 92 -7.32 7.78 16.30
CA ARG A 92 -8.65 7.32 16.72
C ARG A 92 -8.68 6.69 18.12
N GLU A 93 -7.51 6.50 18.74
CA GLU A 93 -7.33 6.00 20.12
C GLU A 93 -7.16 7.17 21.10
#